data_AF-A0A354P597-F1
#
_entry.id   AF-A0A354P597-F1
#
_cell.length_a   1.000
_cell.length_b   1.000
_cell.length_c   1.000
_cell.angle_alpha   90.00
_cell.angle_beta   90.00
_cell.angle_gamma   90.00
#
_symmetry.space_group_name_H-M   'P 1'
#
loop_
_entity.id
_entity.type
_entity.pdbx_description
1 polymer ?
#
loop_
_entity_poly.entity_id
_entity_poly.type
_entity_poly.pdbx_seq_one_letter_code
_entity_poly.pdbx_strand_id
1 'polypeptide(L)'
;MGGGSIPLGQFSDAIDEGRGPGIAGDRFEPITDNPFKRVNEHPVSTFSIDVDTASYSKVRSFLTQSGALPRPDAVRIEEMINYFDYAYEPPAADSEHPLVARAEVVSCPWNESHRLARIALKGKTFAASERPACNLVFLIDSSGSMNAP
;
A
#
# COMPACT_ATOMS: atom_id res chain seq x y z
N MET A 1 -32.89 17.61 -15.75
CA MET A 1 -32.49 18.00 -14.38
C MET A 1 -31.67 16.88 -13.78
N GLY A 2 -30.44 16.98 -13.31
CA GLY A 2 -29.37 17.96 -13.45
C GLY A 2 -28.11 17.15 -13.10
N GLY A 3 -27.31 16.80 -14.10
CA GLY A 3 -26.04 16.08 -13.90
C GLY A 3 -24.97 17.11 -13.55
N GLY A 4 -24.65 17.22 -12.26
CA GLY A 4 -23.52 18.03 -11.80
C GLY A 4 -22.21 17.34 -12.17
N SER A 5 -21.61 17.73 -13.30
CA SER A 5 -20.22 17.46 -13.58
C SER A 5 -19.36 18.20 -12.56
N ILE A 6 -18.64 17.47 -11.70
CA ILE A 6 -17.55 18.07 -10.92
C ILE A 6 -16.51 18.53 -11.94
N PRO A 7 -16.17 19.83 -11.99
CA PRO A 7 -15.12 20.28 -12.89
C PRO A 7 -13.81 19.65 -12.44
N LEU A 8 -13.21 18.83 -13.31
CA LEU A 8 -11.79 18.52 -13.23
C LEU A 8 -11.08 19.86 -13.32
N GLY A 9 -10.61 20.37 -12.18
CA GLY A 9 -9.77 21.57 -12.15
C GLY A 9 -8.65 21.39 -13.14
N GLN A 10 -8.39 22.44 -13.93
CA GLN A 10 -7.19 22.49 -14.76
C GLN A 10 -5.98 22.34 -13.83
N PHE A 11 -5.38 21.15 -13.81
CA PHE A 11 -4.01 20.97 -13.36
C PHE A 11 -3.10 21.53 -14.46
N SER A 12 -3.16 22.86 -14.68
CA SER A 12 -2.15 23.56 -15.44
C SER A 12 -1.05 23.95 -14.47
N ASP A 13 -0.07 23.09 -14.35
CA ASP A 13 1.34 23.42 -14.46
C ASP A 13 2.05 22.09 -14.66
N ALA A 14 3.23 22.11 -15.31
CA ALA A 14 4.01 20.91 -15.61
C ALA A 14 3.94 19.92 -14.44
N ILE A 15 3.70 18.64 -14.73
CA ILE A 15 3.95 17.56 -13.76
C ILE A 15 5.32 17.85 -13.14
N ASP A 16 5.33 18.41 -11.94
CA ASP A 16 6.54 18.62 -11.17
C ASP A 16 7.17 17.23 -11.12
N GLU A 17 8.40 17.09 -11.62
CA GLU A 17 9.16 15.83 -11.66
C GLU A 17 9.47 15.29 -10.26
N GLY A 18 8.71 15.68 -9.24
CA GLY A 18 8.91 15.28 -7.87
C GLY A 18 9.96 16.08 -7.15
N ARG A 19 10.09 17.37 -7.45
CA ARG A 19 10.98 18.29 -6.74
C ARG A 19 10.27 19.07 -5.65
N GLY A 20 9.15 18.55 -5.13
CA GLY A 20 8.62 18.93 -3.83
C GLY A 20 9.71 18.84 -2.76
N PRO A 21 9.65 19.66 -1.69
CA PRO A 21 10.75 19.82 -0.74
C PRO A 21 11.03 18.49 -0.04
N GLY A 22 12.08 17.80 -0.49
CA GLY A 22 12.63 16.67 0.22
C GLY A 22 13.18 17.17 1.56
N ILE A 23 12.50 16.85 2.66
CA ILE A 23 13.09 17.00 3.99
C ILE A 23 14.40 16.19 3.96
N ALA A 24 15.51 16.84 4.29
CA ALA A 24 16.82 16.21 4.30
C ALA A 24 16.80 14.97 5.21
N GLY A 25 16.86 13.78 4.61
CA GLY A 25 16.90 12.50 5.34
C GLY A 25 16.21 11.34 4.61
N ASP A 26 15.12 11.59 3.89
CA ASP A 26 14.36 10.52 3.24
C ASP A 26 14.92 10.22 1.83
N ARG A 27 15.44 9.00 1.65
CA ARG A 27 15.83 8.46 0.35
C ARG A 27 14.78 7.44 -0.08
N PHE A 28 14.05 7.76 -1.14
CA PHE A 28 13.16 6.80 -1.79
C PHE A 28 13.84 6.27 -3.04
N GLU A 29 13.81 4.96 -3.23
CA GLU A 29 14.25 4.36 -4.49
C GLU A 29 13.23 4.70 -5.60
N PRO A 30 13.67 4.93 -6.84
CA PRO A 30 12.75 5.10 -7.96
C PRO A 30 11.78 3.93 -8.08
N ILE A 31 10.50 4.22 -8.26
CA ILE A 31 9.48 3.18 -8.48
C ILE A 31 9.59 2.71 -9.93
N THR A 32 9.75 1.40 -10.12
CA THR A 32 9.72 0.78 -11.45
C THR A 32 8.49 -0.10 -11.54
N ASP A 33 7.59 0.22 -12.48
CA ASP A 33 6.39 -0.57 -12.71
C ASP A 33 6.72 -1.96 -13.26
N ASN A 34 5.91 -2.94 -12.87
CA ASN A 34 6.04 -4.29 -13.40
C ASN A 34 5.64 -4.32 -14.88
N PRO A 35 6.50 -4.85 -15.77
CA PRO A 35 6.16 -4.99 -17.18
C PRO A 35 5.06 -6.03 -17.37
N PHE A 36 4.25 -5.85 -18.43
CA PHE A 36 3.31 -6.88 -18.85
C PHE A 36 4.05 -8.15 -19.29
N LYS A 37 3.61 -9.30 -18.77
CA LYS A 37 4.14 -10.62 -19.12
C LYS A 37 3.09 -11.41 -19.89
N ARG A 38 3.52 -12.18 -20.89
CA ARG A 38 2.62 -13.05 -21.65
C ARG A 38 2.28 -14.29 -20.81
N VAL A 39 0.99 -14.61 -20.71
CA VAL A 39 0.48 -15.70 -19.87
C VAL A 39 0.93 -17.08 -20.38
N ASN A 40 1.14 -17.24 -21.69
CA ASN A 40 1.65 -18.49 -22.27
C ASN A 40 3.09 -18.81 -21.85
N GLU A 41 3.89 -17.81 -21.47
CA GLU A 41 5.28 -17.95 -21.02
C GLU A 41 5.40 -17.90 -19.49
N HIS A 42 4.59 -17.05 -18.85
CA HIS A 42 4.57 -16.85 -17.39
C HIS A 42 3.14 -17.03 -16.85
N PRO A 43 2.66 -18.28 -16.69
CA PRO A 43 1.28 -18.55 -16.27
C PRO A 43 1.04 -18.37 -14.77
N VAL A 44 2.07 -18.03 -13.98
CA VAL A 44 2.00 -17.92 -12.52
C VAL A 44 2.40 -16.52 -12.08
N SER A 45 1.55 -15.90 -11.26
CA SER A 45 1.84 -14.65 -10.57
C SER A 45 2.29 -14.94 -9.14
N THR A 46 3.40 -14.32 -8.73
CA THR A 46 3.89 -14.35 -7.36
C THR A 46 3.83 -12.95 -6.77
N PHE A 47 3.36 -12.82 -5.53
CA PHE A 47 3.34 -11.57 -4.79
C PHE A 47 3.72 -11.83 -3.34
N SER A 48 4.34 -10.83 -2.71
CA SER A 48 4.68 -10.88 -1.29
C SER A 48 3.43 -10.67 -0.44
N ILE A 49 3.40 -11.29 0.74
CA ILE A 49 2.35 -11.08 1.75
C ILE A 49 2.69 -9.91 2.68
N ASP A 50 3.94 -9.44 2.67
CA ASP A 50 4.37 -8.33 3.50
C ASP A 50 3.66 -7.03 3.08
N VAL A 51 3.21 -6.26 4.06
CA VAL A 51 2.46 -5.03 3.84
C VAL A 51 3.15 -3.91 4.60
N ASP A 52 3.81 -3.03 3.85
CA ASP A 52 4.29 -1.76 4.36
C ASP A 52 3.18 -0.71 4.37
N THR A 53 3.29 0.23 5.31
CA THR A 53 2.28 1.29 5.55
C THR A 53 2.90 2.68 5.67
N ALA A 54 4.21 2.77 5.42
CA ALA A 54 5.01 3.96 5.64
C ALA A 54 4.69 5.05 4.61
N SER A 55 4.56 4.66 3.34
CA SER A 55 4.24 5.56 2.23
C SER A 55 2.93 6.30 2.49
N TYR A 56 1.83 5.61 2.81
CA TYR A 56 0.56 6.28 3.11
C TYR A 56 0.68 7.24 4.29
N SER A 57 1.36 6.83 5.36
CA SER A 57 1.57 7.69 6.54
C SER A 57 2.34 8.97 6.18
N LYS A 58 3.34 8.86 5.29
CA LYS A 58 4.13 9.98 4.79
C LYS A 58 3.30 10.90 3.89
N VAL A 59 2.58 10.33 2.92
CA VAL A 59 1.67 11.06 2.02
C VAL A 59 0.65 11.85 2.85
N ARG A 60 0.00 11.21 3.81
CA ARG A 60 -0.94 11.87 4.72
C ARG A 60 -0.29 13.04 5.45
N SER A 61 0.92 12.86 6.00
CA SER A 61 1.64 13.91 6.70
C SER A 61 1.94 15.12 5.81
N PHE A 62 2.46 14.91 4.60
CA PHE A 62 2.73 15.99 3.65
C PHE A 62 1.46 16.78 3.31
N LEU A 63 0.35 16.08 3.07
CA LEU A 63 -0.92 16.70 2.72
C LEU A 63 -1.56 17.45 3.89
N THR A 64 -1.55 16.89 5.11
CA THR A 64 -2.29 17.45 6.25
C THR A 64 -1.48 18.39 7.13
N GLN A 65 -0.16 18.20 7.21
CA GLN A 65 0.72 19.01 8.07
C GLN A 65 1.48 20.05 7.26
N SER A 66 2.01 19.66 6.10
CA SER A 66 2.82 20.56 5.25
C SER A 66 2.01 21.28 4.17
N GLY A 67 0.78 20.84 3.88
CA GLY A 67 -0.04 21.40 2.80
C GLY A 67 0.61 21.27 1.42
N ALA A 68 1.49 20.28 1.25
CA ALA A 68 2.32 20.12 0.06
C ALA A 68 2.14 18.71 -0.51
N LEU A 69 2.42 18.56 -1.81
CA LEU A 69 2.45 17.24 -2.43
C LEU A 69 3.73 16.49 -2.02
N PRO A 70 3.64 15.18 -1.73
CA PRO A 70 4.81 14.35 -1.55
C PRO A 70 5.57 14.20 -2.87
N ARG A 71 6.85 13.83 -2.78
CA ARG A 71 7.58 13.40 -3.98
C ARG A 71 6.93 12.11 -4.53
N PRO A 72 6.83 11.92 -5.86
CA PRO A 72 6.23 10.74 -6.48
C PRO A 72 6.86 9.42 -6.04
N ASP A 73 8.18 9.40 -5.82
CA ASP A 73 8.92 8.23 -5.34
C ASP A 73 8.56 7.84 -3.89
N ALA A 74 7.93 8.74 -3.14
CA ALA A 74 7.38 8.45 -1.82
C ALA A 74 5.97 7.81 -1.87
N VAL A 75 5.34 7.72 -3.05
CA VAL A 75 3.98 7.19 -3.23
C VAL A 75 4.03 5.75 -3.77
N ARG A 76 4.07 4.77 -2.87
CA ARG A 76 4.01 3.34 -3.20
C ARG A 76 2.56 2.91 -3.33
N ILE A 77 2.13 2.56 -4.53
CA ILE A 77 0.72 2.25 -4.83
C ILE A 77 0.19 1.12 -3.93
N GLU A 78 0.99 0.07 -3.74
CA GLU A 78 0.64 -1.07 -2.90
C GLU A 78 0.39 -0.66 -1.44
N GLU A 79 1.22 0.21 -0.87
CA GLU A 79 1.07 0.68 0.51
C GLU A 79 -0.12 1.63 0.64
N MET A 80 -0.41 2.44 -0.38
CA MET A 80 -1.59 3.31 -0.39
C MET A 80 -2.90 2.52 -0.35
N ILE A 81 -2.95 1.37 -1.02
CA ILE A 81 -4.12 0.49 -1.04
C ILE A 81 -4.16 -0.37 0.22
N ASN A 82 -3.04 -0.99 0.59
CA ASN A 82 -2.99 -1.97 1.67
C ASN A 82 -2.95 -1.35 3.07
N TYR A 83 -2.84 -0.02 3.20
CA TYR A 83 -2.86 0.68 4.50
C TYR A 83 -4.14 0.42 5.31
N PHE A 84 -5.26 0.23 4.64
CA PHE A 84 -6.57 0.16 5.30
C PHE A 84 -6.93 -1.27 5.73
N ASP A 85 -7.59 -1.39 6.89
CA ASP A 85 -8.21 -2.65 7.27
C ASP A 85 -9.55 -2.81 6.54
N TYR A 86 -9.61 -3.82 5.67
CA TYR A 86 -10.79 -4.16 4.87
C TYR A 86 -11.73 -5.15 5.57
N ALA A 87 -11.49 -5.47 6.85
CA ALA A 87 -12.31 -6.38 7.65
C ALA A 87 -12.58 -7.72 6.94
N TYR A 88 -11.57 -8.27 6.26
CA TYR A 88 -11.71 -9.57 5.61
C TYR A 88 -12.03 -10.66 6.64
N GLU A 89 -13.08 -11.43 6.36
CA GLU A 89 -13.49 -12.53 7.24
C GLU A 89 -12.37 -13.59 7.32
N PRO A 90 -11.96 -13.99 8.54
CA PRO A 90 -10.96 -15.03 8.73
C PRO A 90 -11.50 -16.41 8.27
N PRO A 91 -10.63 -17.43 8.20
CA PRO A 91 -11.10 -18.81 8.09
C PRO A 91 -12.07 -19.16 9.22
N ALA A 92 -12.99 -20.08 8.98
CA ALA A 92 -13.86 -20.62 10.03
C ALA A 92 -13.01 -21.17 11.20
N ALA A 93 -13.53 -21.11 12.42
CA ALA A 93 -12.78 -21.48 13.63
C ALA A 93 -12.25 -22.93 13.56
N ASP A 94 -13.06 -23.83 13.02
CA ASP A 94 -12.80 -25.25 12.79
C ASP A 94 -12.08 -25.55 11.47
N SER A 95 -11.77 -24.53 10.65
CA SER A 95 -11.04 -24.70 9.39
C SER A 95 -9.67 -25.33 9.63
N GLU A 96 -9.34 -26.40 8.89
CA GLU A 96 -7.98 -26.97 8.90
C GLU A 96 -6.96 -26.04 8.24
N HIS A 97 -7.41 -25.14 7.36
CA HIS A 97 -6.54 -24.19 6.67
C HIS A 97 -6.27 -22.94 7.53
N PRO A 98 -5.00 -22.49 7.65
CA PRO A 98 -4.63 -21.33 8.48
C PRO A 98 -4.95 -19.98 7.81
N LEU A 99 -5.27 -19.99 6.51
CA LEU A 99 -5.49 -18.82 5.68
C LEU A 99 -6.67 -19.05 4.73
N VAL A 100 -7.38 -17.96 4.42
CA VAL A 100 -8.40 -17.93 3.37
C VAL A 100 -8.00 -16.86 2.35
N ALA A 101 -8.03 -17.23 1.07
CA ALA A 101 -7.83 -16.32 -0.04
C ALA A 101 -9.16 -16.10 -0.77
N ARG A 102 -9.42 -14.86 -1.15
CA ARG A 102 -10.56 -14.47 -1.98
C ARG A 102 -10.06 -13.64 -3.15
N ALA A 103 -10.59 -13.88 -4.33
CA ALA A 103 -10.27 -13.12 -5.53
C ALA A 103 -11.53 -12.46 -6.07
N GLU A 104 -11.44 -11.18 -6.37
CA GLU A 104 -12.49 -10.42 -7.03
C GLU A 104 -11.92 -9.80 -8.30
N VAL A 105 -12.67 -9.87 -9.40
CA VAL A 105 -12.23 -9.32 -10.68
C VAL A 105 -13.27 -8.35 -11.20
N VAL A 106 -12.90 -7.09 -11.34
CA VAL A 106 -13.78 -6.01 -11.83
C VAL A 106 -13.27 -5.45 -13.16
N SER A 107 -14.09 -4.66 -13.83
CA SER A 107 -13.63 -3.87 -14.99
C SER A 107 -12.61 -2.84 -14.53
N CYS A 108 -11.53 -2.65 -15.29
CA CYS A 108 -10.54 -1.64 -14.98
C CYS A 108 -11.08 -0.25 -15.35
N PRO A 109 -11.17 0.71 -14.39
CA PRO A 109 -11.86 1.97 -14.64
C PRO A 109 -11.07 2.95 -15.53
N TRP A 110 -9.77 2.73 -15.74
CA TRP A 110 -8.92 3.57 -16.58
C TRP A 110 -8.50 2.89 -17.90
N ASN A 111 -8.84 1.62 -18.11
CA ASN A 111 -8.56 0.92 -19.37
C ASN A 111 -9.51 -0.26 -19.56
N GLU A 112 -10.51 -0.10 -20.43
CA GLU A 112 -11.55 -1.10 -20.68
C GLU A 112 -11.03 -2.43 -21.27
N SER A 113 -9.84 -2.42 -21.90
CA SER A 113 -9.21 -3.65 -22.40
C SER A 113 -8.64 -4.51 -21.27
N HIS A 114 -8.54 -3.97 -20.06
CA HIS A 114 -7.94 -4.64 -18.89
C HIS A 114 -9.00 -4.98 -17.83
N ARG A 115 -8.63 -5.94 -16.98
CA ARG A 115 -9.38 -6.30 -15.77
C ARG A 115 -8.53 -6.00 -14.55
N LEU A 116 -9.18 -5.56 -13.48
CA LEU A 116 -8.52 -5.37 -12.19
C LEU A 116 -8.88 -6.55 -11.29
N ALA A 117 -7.87 -7.28 -10.82
CA ALA A 117 -8.03 -8.36 -9.87
C ALA A 117 -7.57 -7.89 -8.49
N ARG A 118 -8.41 -8.08 -7.47
CA ARG A 118 -8.07 -7.89 -6.06
C ARG A 118 -7.96 -9.25 -5.39
N ILE A 119 -6.83 -9.52 -4.76
CA ILE A 119 -6.61 -10.72 -3.95
C ILE A 119 -6.63 -10.31 -2.49
N ALA A 120 -7.59 -10.84 -1.74
CA ALA A 120 -7.68 -10.66 -0.29
C ALA A 120 -7.20 -11.93 0.40
N LEU A 121 -6.34 -11.78 1.41
CA LEU A 121 -5.81 -12.88 2.20
C LEU A 121 -6.01 -12.58 3.69
N LYS A 122 -6.60 -13.53 4.42
CA LYS A 122 -6.79 -13.40 5.87
C LYS A 122 -6.36 -14.68 6.57
N GLY A 123 -5.50 -14.54 7.58
CA GLY A 123 -5.11 -15.64 8.46
C GLY A 123 -6.09 -15.81 9.63
N LYS A 124 -5.98 -16.94 10.34
CA LYS A 124 -6.63 -17.12 11.63
C LYS A 124 -6.23 -16.02 12.61
N THR A 125 -7.21 -15.50 13.33
CA THR A 125 -7.00 -14.53 14.41
C THR A 125 -7.07 -15.26 15.74
N PHE A 126 -6.03 -15.11 16.57
CA PHE A 126 -6.00 -15.65 17.93
C PHE A 126 -6.24 -14.53 18.93
N ALA A 127 -6.96 -14.83 20.01
CA ALA A 127 -7.05 -13.89 21.12
C ALA A 127 -5.66 -13.65 21.70
N ALA A 128 -5.40 -12.45 22.21
CA ALA A 128 -4.10 -12.14 22.81
C ALA A 128 -3.73 -13.11 23.95
N SER A 129 -4.73 -13.61 24.68
CA SER A 129 -4.61 -14.62 25.74
C SER A 129 -4.23 -16.01 25.24
N GLU A 130 -4.44 -16.31 23.96
CA GLU A 130 -4.13 -17.61 23.34
C GLU A 130 -2.73 -17.63 22.69
N ARG A 131 -2.04 -16.47 22.67
CA ARG A 131 -0.70 -16.40 22.11
C ARG A 131 0.29 -17.13 23.02
N PRO A 132 1.11 -18.05 22.48
CA PRO A 132 2.12 -18.75 23.28
C PRO A 132 3.15 -17.76 23.84
N ALA A 133 3.82 -18.15 24.93
CA ALA A 133 4.91 -17.36 25.48
C ALA A 133 6.04 -17.20 24.44
N CYS A 134 6.45 -15.96 24.18
CA CYS A 134 7.47 -15.63 23.20
C CYS A 134 8.60 -14.86 23.88
N ASN A 135 9.86 -15.15 23.52
CA ASN A 135 10.99 -14.30 23.90
C ASN A 135 11.16 -13.23 22.83
N LEU A 136 10.84 -11.99 23.17
CA LEU A 136 11.03 -10.84 22.29
C LEU A 136 12.36 -10.17 22.63
N VAL A 137 13.27 -10.11 21.65
CA VAL A 137 14.56 -9.41 21.79
C VAL A 137 14.48 -8.13 20.96
N PHE A 138 14.53 -6.99 21.64
CA PHE A 138 14.57 -5.68 20.99
C PHE A 138 16.02 -5.20 20.93
N LEU A 139 16.53 -4.92 19.74
CA LEU A 139 17.74 -4.14 19.55
C LEU A 139 17.32 -2.72 19.19
N ILE A 140 17.69 -1.75 20.03
CA ILE A 140 17.42 -0.33 19.82
C ILE A 140 18.77 0.35 19.58
N ASP A 141 18.92 0.99 18.43
CA ASP A 141 20.09 1.82 18.12
C ASP A 141 20.00 3.15 18.90
N SER A 142 21.07 3.50 19.62
CA SER A 142 21.21 4.75 20.39
C SER A 142 22.15 5.75 19.73
N SER A 143 22.43 5.59 18.43
CA SER A 143 23.24 6.53 17.66
C SER A 143 22.69 7.96 17.73
N GLY A 144 23.59 8.95 17.77
CA GLY A 144 23.26 10.36 18.06
C GLY A 144 22.25 11.01 17.11
N SER A 145 21.92 10.39 15.96
CA SER A 145 20.83 10.81 15.08
C SER A 145 19.43 10.60 15.65
N MET A 146 19.28 9.72 16.65
CA MET A 146 18.01 9.51 17.37
C MET A 146 17.75 10.57 18.45
N ASN A 147 18.71 11.47 18.71
CA ASN A 147 18.66 12.50 19.75
C ASN A 147 18.21 13.89 19.24
N ALA A 148 17.66 13.98 18.02
CA ALA A 148 17.03 15.22 17.57
C ALA A 148 15.67 15.37 18.29
N PRO A 149 15.41 16.49 18.98
CA PRO A 149 14.24 16.68 19.83
C PRO A 149 12.90 16.71 19.07
#